data_AF-A0A2W6NZM9-F1
#
_entry.id   AF-A0A2W6NZM9-F1
#
_cell.length_a   1.000
_cell.length_b   1.000
_cell.length_c   1.000
_cell.angle_alpha   90.00
_cell.angle_beta   90.00
_cell.angle_gamma   90.00
#
_symmetry.space_group_name_H-M   'P 1'
#
loop_
_entity.id
_entity.type
_entity.pdbx_description
1 polymer ?
#
loop_
_entity_poly.entity_id
_entity_poly.type
_entity_poly.pdbx_seq_one_letter_code
_entity_poly.pdbx_strand_id
1 'polypeptide(L)'
;MLWSFIAVCLSAWLSVDASYRGPTWQRWVFKPLTLLLLLLLAWQAPMFDAISYLVLAGLCASLLGDALTLLPRQRLMYAIGAFFLSHLLYTIYFASQMTLSFFWPLPLVLLVLGALLLAIIWTRLEEYRWPICTFIGMTLVMVWLAGELWFFRPTAPALSAFV
;
A
#
# COMPACT_ATOMS: atom_id res chain seq x y z
N MET A 1 -20.25 9.39 2.20
CA MET A 1 -19.08 10.12 1.68
C MET A 1 -18.37 10.91 2.78
N LEU A 2 -18.93 12.01 3.33
CA LEU A 2 -18.23 12.78 4.37
C LEU A 2 -18.08 12.03 5.71
N TRP A 3 -19.14 11.40 6.20
CA TRP A 3 -19.15 10.64 7.46
C TRP A 3 -18.19 9.46 7.48
N SER A 4 -18.07 8.77 6.35
CA SER A 4 -17.19 7.60 6.21
C SER A 4 -15.72 8.02 6.09
N PHE A 5 -15.42 9.14 5.44
CA PHE A 5 -14.09 9.73 5.42
C PHE A 5 -13.65 10.19 6.83
N ILE A 6 -14.54 10.88 7.56
CA ILE A 6 -14.28 11.28 8.95
C ILE A 6 -14.06 10.06 9.84
N ALA A 7 -14.83 8.98 9.66
CA ALA A 7 -14.63 7.72 10.38
C ALA A 7 -13.26 7.08 10.08
N VAL A 8 -12.81 7.10 8.83
CA VAL A 8 -11.47 6.62 8.45
C VAL A 8 -10.39 7.46 9.12
N CYS A 9 -10.45 8.80 9.03
CA CYS A 9 -9.48 9.71 9.64
C CYS A 9 -9.43 9.56 11.17
N LEU A 10 -10.59 9.47 11.84
CA LEU A 10 -10.67 9.23 13.28
C LEU A 10 -10.14 7.85 13.66
N SER A 11 -10.45 6.82 12.88
CA SER A 11 -9.93 5.48 13.12
C SER A 11 -8.42 5.43 12.95
N ALA A 12 -7.88 6.08 11.92
CA ALA A 12 -6.45 6.19 11.66
C ALA A 12 -5.74 6.93 12.81
N TRP A 13 -6.32 8.02 13.29
CA TRP A 13 -5.79 8.76 14.44
C TRP A 13 -5.81 7.93 15.71
N LEU A 14 -6.90 7.21 15.99
CA LEU A 14 -7.01 6.28 17.12
C LEU A 14 -6.03 5.10 17.02
N SER A 15 -5.73 4.62 15.82
CA SER A 15 -4.75 3.56 15.58
C SER A 15 -3.31 4.04 15.84
N VAL A 16 -3.00 5.29 15.47
CA VAL A 16 -1.73 5.94 15.78
C VAL A 16 -1.61 6.20 17.27
N ASP A 17 -2.65 6.75 17.92
CA ASP A 17 -2.64 7.03 19.36
C ASP A 17 -2.53 5.74 20.20
N ALA A 18 -3.27 4.69 19.81
CA ALA A 18 -3.17 3.36 20.44
C ALA A 18 -1.79 2.71 20.25
N SER A 19 -1.08 3.02 19.15
CA SER A 19 0.28 2.53 18.90
C SER A 19 1.33 3.23 19.77
N TYR A 20 1.11 4.50 20.13
CA TYR A 20 2.01 5.27 20.99
C TYR A 20 1.72 5.15 22.49
N ARG A 21 0.46 4.92 22.91
CA ARG A 21 0.06 5.02 24.34
C ARG A 21 -0.76 3.85 24.91
N GLY A 22 -1.23 2.90 24.07
CA GLY A 22 -2.20 1.89 24.50
C GLY A 22 -1.65 0.48 24.86
N PRO A 23 -2.30 -0.26 25.77
CA PRO A 23 -2.02 -1.67 26.03
C PRO A 23 -2.11 -2.52 24.76
N THR A 24 -1.33 -3.60 24.68
CA THR A 24 -1.17 -4.46 23.48
C THR A 24 -2.49 -4.97 22.88
N TRP A 25 -3.56 -5.06 23.68
CA TRP A 25 -4.89 -5.49 23.23
C TRP A 25 -5.63 -4.44 22.36
N GLN A 26 -5.43 -3.13 22.60
CA GLN A 26 -6.01 -2.08 21.75
C GLN A 26 -5.40 -2.09 20.34
N ARG A 27 -4.09 -2.35 20.22
CA ARG A 27 -3.43 -2.51 18.91
C ARG A 27 -4.01 -3.65 18.08
N TRP A 28 -4.44 -4.74 18.73
CA TRP A 28 -5.02 -5.92 18.07
C TRP A 28 -6.41 -5.68 17.50
N VAL A 29 -7.21 -4.79 18.12
CA VAL A 29 -8.59 -4.52 17.69
C VAL A 29 -8.65 -3.32 16.75
N PHE A 30 -7.92 -2.25 17.05
CA PHE A 30 -8.03 -1.02 16.27
C PHE A 30 -7.36 -1.11 14.90
N LYS A 31 -6.22 -1.80 14.76
CA LYS A 31 -5.60 -2.01 13.45
C LYS A 31 -6.54 -2.68 12.44
N PRO A 32 -7.10 -3.88 12.66
CA PRO A 32 -7.99 -4.50 11.69
C PRO A 32 -9.31 -3.75 11.50
N LEU A 33 -9.79 -3.01 12.51
CA LEU A 33 -11.02 -2.23 12.42
C LEU A 33 -10.87 -1.02 11.47
N THR A 34 -9.77 -0.25 11.58
CA THR A 34 -9.49 0.88 10.64
C THR A 34 -9.47 0.44 9.18
N LEU A 35 -8.96 -0.76 9.01
CA LEU A 35 -8.68 -1.45 7.79
C LEU A 35 -9.97 -2.02 7.16
N LEU A 36 -10.86 -2.60 7.99
CA LEU A 36 -12.23 -2.96 7.62
C LEU A 36 -13.06 -1.74 7.20
N LEU A 37 -12.88 -0.60 7.88
CA LEU A 37 -13.56 0.65 7.55
C LEU A 37 -13.08 1.21 6.19
N LEU A 38 -11.79 1.13 5.89
CA LEU A 38 -11.26 1.45 4.56
C LEU A 38 -11.85 0.56 3.47
N LEU A 39 -11.99 -0.75 3.74
CA LEU A 39 -12.58 -1.68 2.80
C LEU A 39 -14.07 -1.42 2.55
N LEU A 40 -14.83 -1.14 3.61
CA LEU A 40 -16.24 -0.74 3.48
C LEU A 40 -16.40 0.59 2.75
N LEU A 41 -15.46 1.53 2.92
CA LEU A 41 -15.44 2.78 2.18
C LEU A 41 -15.13 2.56 0.69
N ALA A 42 -14.14 1.72 0.39
CA ALA A 42 -13.80 1.34 -0.98
C ALA A 42 -14.97 0.61 -1.67
N TRP A 43 -15.69 -0.23 -0.95
CA TRP A 43 -16.89 -0.94 -1.45
C TRP A 43 -18.06 0.01 -1.76
N GLN A 44 -18.16 1.15 -1.08
CA GLN A 44 -19.20 2.16 -1.36
C GLN A 44 -18.90 3.05 -2.57
N ALA A 45 -17.69 2.99 -3.13
CA ALA A 45 -17.40 3.70 -4.37
C ALA A 45 -18.10 2.99 -5.54
N PRO A 46 -18.86 3.71 -6.39
CA PRO A 46 -19.53 3.11 -7.53
C PRO A 46 -18.50 2.84 -8.63
N MET A 47 -17.73 1.75 -8.48
CA MET A 47 -16.73 1.31 -9.45
C MET A 47 -17.26 0.07 -10.18
N PHE A 48 -18.09 0.28 -11.19
CA PHE A 48 -18.70 -0.78 -12.01
C PHE A 48 -17.76 -1.24 -13.14
N ASP A 49 -16.54 -1.68 -12.80
CA ASP A 49 -15.63 -2.24 -13.81
C ASP A 49 -14.78 -3.39 -13.27
N ALA A 50 -14.56 -4.43 -14.08
CA ALA A 50 -13.88 -5.67 -13.66
C ALA A 50 -12.45 -5.42 -13.16
N ILE A 51 -11.79 -4.41 -13.74
CA ILE A 51 -10.43 -3.98 -13.39
C ILE A 51 -10.41 -3.29 -12.02
N SER A 52 -11.49 -2.62 -11.62
CA SER A 52 -11.57 -1.92 -10.33
C SER A 52 -11.61 -2.88 -9.13
N TYR A 53 -12.05 -4.12 -9.33
CA TYR A 53 -11.98 -5.17 -8.29
C TYR A 53 -10.55 -5.58 -7.95
N LEU A 54 -9.56 -5.32 -8.81
CA LEU A 54 -8.14 -5.55 -8.50
C LEU A 54 -7.68 -4.65 -7.35
N VAL A 55 -8.17 -3.41 -7.28
CA VAL A 55 -7.86 -2.50 -6.17
C VAL A 55 -8.45 -3.04 -4.86
N LEU A 56 -9.67 -3.59 -4.91
CA LEU A 56 -10.33 -4.16 -3.74
C LEU A 56 -9.63 -5.44 -3.28
N ALA A 57 -9.22 -6.31 -4.22
CA ALA A 57 -8.40 -7.48 -3.93
C ALA A 57 -7.02 -7.11 -3.39
N GLY A 58 -6.40 -6.06 -3.92
CA GLY A 58 -5.15 -5.49 -3.39
C GLY A 58 -5.31 -5.00 -1.96
N LEU A 59 -6.43 -4.35 -1.66
CA LEU A 59 -6.76 -3.90 -0.31
C LEU A 59 -6.96 -5.08 0.64
N CYS A 60 -7.66 -6.14 0.20
CA CYS A 60 -7.78 -7.40 0.96
C CYS A 60 -6.41 -8.05 1.23
N ALA A 61 -5.48 -7.99 0.27
CA ALA A 61 -4.16 -8.55 0.43
C ALA A 61 -3.30 -7.74 1.43
N SER A 62 -3.36 -6.40 1.39
CA SER A 62 -2.67 -5.56 2.39
C SER A 62 -3.27 -5.72 3.78
N LEU A 63 -4.59 -5.86 3.87
CA LEU A 63 -5.32 -6.21 5.10
C LEU A 63 -4.80 -7.49 5.74
N LEU A 64 -4.66 -8.55 4.94
CA LEU A 64 -4.12 -9.82 5.40
C LEU A 64 -2.65 -9.68 5.81
N GLY A 65 -1.86 -8.90 5.06
CA GLY A 65 -0.48 -8.57 5.40
C GLY A 65 -0.37 -7.92 6.77
N ASP A 66 -1.15 -6.87 7.03
CA ASP A 66 -1.17 -6.16 8.31
C ASP A 66 -1.61 -7.06 9.47
N ALA A 67 -2.64 -7.89 9.28
CA ALA A 67 -3.05 -8.87 10.28
C ALA A 67 -1.93 -9.87 10.59
N LEU A 68 -1.18 -10.31 9.58
CA LEU A 68 -0.05 -11.22 9.76
C LEU A 68 1.16 -10.57 10.45
N THR A 69 1.36 -9.26 10.33
CA THR A 69 2.42 -8.54 11.08
C THR A 69 2.15 -8.47 12.58
N LEU A 70 0.89 -8.59 13.00
CA LEU A 70 0.51 -8.64 14.42
C LEU A 70 0.81 -9.99 15.08
N LEU A 71 1.03 -11.03 14.27
CA LEU A 71 1.40 -12.37 14.74
C LEU A 71 2.91 -12.49 14.96
N PRO A 72 3.37 -13.44 15.79
CA PRO A 72 4.78 -13.61 16.14
C PRO A 72 5.69 -13.75 14.91
N ARG A 73 6.95 -13.30 15.09
CA ARG A 73 8.05 -13.10 14.11
C ARG A 73 8.21 -14.19 13.03
N GLN A 74 7.72 -15.40 13.27
CA GLN A 74 7.70 -16.53 12.33
C GLN A 74 6.82 -16.31 11.09
N ARG A 75 5.80 -15.43 11.14
CA ARG A 75 4.89 -15.18 10.00
C ARG A 75 5.23 -13.95 9.16
N LEU A 76 6.35 -13.30 9.45
CA LEU A 76 6.76 -12.07 8.79
C LEU A 76 6.97 -12.28 7.28
N MET A 77 7.44 -13.46 6.86
CA MET A 77 7.54 -13.83 5.43
C MET A 77 6.17 -13.87 4.73
N TYR A 78 5.14 -14.41 5.37
CA TYR A 78 3.78 -14.43 4.82
C TYR A 78 3.19 -13.03 4.74
N ALA A 79 3.50 -12.17 5.72
CA ALA A 79 3.09 -10.76 5.70
C ALA A 79 3.74 -10.02 4.51
N ILE A 80 5.05 -10.17 4.31
CA ILE A 80 5.77 -9.60 3.16
C ILE A 80 5.16 -10.10 1.84
N GLY A 81 4.85 -11.39 1.75
CA GLY A 81 4.20 -11.96 0.56
C GLY A 81 2.81 -11.36 0.28
N ALA A 82 1.99 -11.16 1.33
CA ALA A 82 0.67 -10.55 1.20
C ALA A 82 0.76 -9.07 0.77
N PHE A 83 1.70 -8.30 1.34
CA PHE A 83 1.96 -6.94 0.90
C PHE A 83 2.49 -6.88 -0.53
N PHE A 84 3.39 -7.79 -0.91
CA PHE A 84 3.87 -7.88 -2.28
C PHE A 84 2.73 -8.16 -3.26
N LEU A 85 1.84 -9.09 -2.93
CA LEU A 85 0.66 -9.41 -3.74
C LEU A 85 -0.27 -8.20 -3.88
N SER A 86 -0.46 -7.44 -2.80
CA SER A 86 -1.23 -6.19 -2.83
C SER A 86 -0.65 -5.18 -3.84
N HIS A 87 0.66 -4.94 -3.76
CA HIS A 87 1.34 -4.02 -4.69
C HIS A 87 1.31 -4.55 -6.13
N LEU A 88 1.36 -5.87 -6.34
CA LEU A 88 1.18 -6.48 -7.65
C LEU A 88 -0.19 -6.22 -8.25
N LEU A 89 -1.25 -6.39 -7.47
CA LEU A 89 -2.61 -6.12 -7.93
C LEU A 89 -2.81 -4.64 -8.27
N TYR A 90 -2.27 -3.73 -7.46
CA TYR A 90 -2.27 -2.30 -7.76
C TYR A 90 -1.46 -1.95 -9.01
N THR A 91 -0.29 -2.57 -9.18
CA THR A 91 0.55 -2.38 -10.36
C THR A 91 -0.18 -2.80 -11.63
N ILE A 92 -0.88 -3.94 -11.62
CA ILE A 92 -1.68 -4.40 -12.76
C ILE A 92 -2.81 -3.41 -13.08
N TYR A 93 -3.50 -2.92 -12.04
CA TYR A 93 -4.53 -1.90 -12.20
C TYR A 93 -3.98 -0.62 -12.84
N PHE A 94 -2.87 -0.08 -12.33
CA PHE A 94 -2.26 1.14 -12.88
C PHE A 94 -1.71 0.92 -14.30
N ALA A 95 -1.06 -0.22 -14.54
CA ALA A 95 -0.57 -0.61 -15.87
C ALA A 95 -1.71 -0.69 -16.91
N SER A 96 -2.89 -1.18 -16.52
CA SER A 96 -4.04 -1.27 -17.43
C SER A 96 -4.61 0.08 -17.87
N GLN A 97 -4.32 1.15 -17.12
CA GLN A 97 -4.78 2.51 -17.44
C GLN A 97 -3.71 3.35 -18.17
N MET A 98 -2.51 2.80 -18.39
CA MET A 98 -1.42 3.50 -19.02
C MET A 98 -1.59 3.65 -20.53
N THR A 99 -1.26 4.84 -21.01
CA THR A 99 -0.93 5.09 -22.42
C THR A 99 0.58 5.01 -22.60
N LEU A 100 1.08 4.70 -23.81
CA LEU A 100 2.52 4.61 -24.15
C LEU A 100 3.22 5.99 -24.09
N SER A 101 3.32 6.56 -22.89
CA SER A 101 3.95 7.84 -22.60
C SER A 101 4.83 7.68 -21.37
N PHE A 102 6.14 7.83 -21.54
CA PHE A 102 7.16 7.51 -20.54
C PHE A 102 7.78 8.80 -20.00
N PHE A 103 7.73 9.01 -18.68
CA PHE A 103 8.33 10.18 -18.03
C PHE A 103 9.59 9.78 -17.27
N TRP A 104 10.73 9.78 -17.97
CA TRP A 104 12.03 9.29 -17.47
C TRP A 104 12.57 9.90 -16.15
N PRO A 105 12.28 11.16 -15.75
CA PRO A 105 12.83 11.72 -14.51
C PRO A 105 12.29 11.02 -13.25
N LEU A 106 11.05 10.57 -13.29
CA LEU A 106 10.38 9.96 -12.14
C LEU A 106 10.95 8.57 -11.75
N PRO A 107 11.11 7.60 -12.66
CA PRO A 107 11.77 6.33 -12.33
C PRO A 107 13.23 6.53 -11.89
N LEU A 108 13.92 7.56 -12.39
CA LEU A 108 15.29 7.85 -11.98
C LEU A 108 15.38 8.32 -10.53
N VAL A 109 14.51 9.25 -10.12
CA VAL A 109 14.43 9.70 -8.71
C VAL A 109 14.04 8.53 -7.80
N LEU A 110 13.07 7.71 -8.20
CA LEU A 110 12.66 6.52 -7.46
C LEU A 110 13.78 5.50 -7.30
N LEU A 111 14.58 5.27 -8.36
CA LEU A 111 15.76 4.40 -8.29
C LEU A 111 16.80 4.90 -7.29
N VAL A 112 17.10 6.21 -7.29
CA VAL A 112 18.04 6.80 -6.35
C VAL A 112 17.54 6.64 -4.91
N LEU A 113 16.26 6.96 -4.66
CA LEU A 113 15.66 6.79 -3.33
C LEU A 113 15.63 5.32 -2.89
N GLY A 114 15.27 4.41 -3.79
CA GLY A 114 15.26 2.97 -3.54
C GLY A 114 16.64 2.43 -3.20
N ALA A 115 17.66 2.84 -3.95
CA ALA A 115 19.04 2.46 -3.70
C ALA A 115 19.56 3.00 -2.37
N LEU A 116 19.28 4.27 -2.05
CA LEU A 116 19.62 4.88 -0.76
C LEU A 116 18.95 4.15 0.40
N LEU A 117 17.65 3.86 0.28
CA LEU A 117 16.90 3.14 1.30
C LEU A 117 17.52 1.76 1.52
N LEU A 118 17.77 1.00 0.45
CA LEU A 118 18.42 -0.30 0.52
C LEU A 118 19.80 -0.22 1.18
N ALA A 119 20.62 0.78 0.83
CA ALA A 119 21.95 0.97 1.41
C ALA A 119 21.88 1.20 2.93
N ILE A 120 20.90 1.97 3.41
CA ILE A 120 20.71 2.27 4.84
C ILE A 120 20.33 1.00 5.63
N ILE A 121 19.42 0.18 5.09
CA ILE A 121 18.90 -1.00 5.81
C ILE A 121 19.70 -2.28 5.51
N TRP A 122 20.62 -2.26 4.55
CA TRP A 122 21.35 -3.43 4.03
C TRP A 122 22.01 -4.29 5.13
N THR A 123 22.61 -3.61 6.10
CA THR A 123 23.36 -4.26 7.19
C THR A 123 22.44 -4.89 8.23
N ARG A 124 21.18 -4.47 8.33
CA ARG A 124 20.21 -4.94 9.33
C ARG A 124 19.28 -6.06 8.84
N LEU A 125 19.32 -6.36 7.54
CA LEU A 125 18.36 -7.25 6.88
C LEU A 125 18.68 -8.74 7.01
N GLU A 126 19.94 -9.10 7.26
CA GLU A 126 20.43 -10.48 7.42
C GLU A 126 19.79 -11.47 6.41
N GLU A 127 18.98 -12.42 6.87
CA GLU A 127 18.33 -13.45 6.04
C GLU A 127 17.18 -12.92 5.16
N TYR A 128 16.62 -11.75 5.48
CA TYR A 128 15.47 -11.17 4.78
C TYR A 128 15.85 -10.22 3.63
N ARG A 129 17.14 -10.13 3.27
CA ARG A 129 17.62 -9.24 2.19
C ARG A 129 16.87 -9.44 0.88
N TRP A 130 16.77 -10.68 0.40
CA TRP A 130 16.13 -10.97 -0.88
C TRP A 130 14.64 -10.66 -0.89
N PRO A 131 13.82 -11.15 0.06
CA PRO A 131 12.39 -10.78 0.14
C PRO A 131 12.13 -9.28 0.22
N ILE A 132 12.99 -8.54 0.94
CA ILE A 132 12.78 -7.11 1.13
C ILE A 132 13.27 -6.31 -0.08
N CYS A 133 14.33 -6.74 -0.76
CA CYS A 133 14.74 -6.14 -2.03
C CYS A 133 13.67 -6.31 -3.11
N THR A 134 13.09 -7.51 -3.25
CA THR A 134 12.02 -7.73 -4.24
C THR A 134 10.76 -6.94 -3.90
N PHE A 135 10.42 -6.84 -2.61
CA PHE A 135 9.32 -6.00 -2.14
C PHE A 135 9.55 -4.51 -2.46
N ILE A 136 10.73 -3.96 -2.12
CA ILE A 136 11.06 -2.56 -2.42
C ILE A 136 11.02 -2.30 -3.92
N GLY A 137 11.60 -3.19 -4.74
CA GLY A 137 11.53 -3.07 -6.19
C GLY A 137 10.09 -3.00 -6.69
N MET A 138 9.21 -3.85 -6.15
CA MET A 138 7.80 -3.87 -6.52
C MET A 138 7.06 -2.60 -6.11
N THR A 139 7.31 -2.10 -4.90
CA THR A 139 6.75 -0.82 -4.44
C THR A 139 7.20 0.34 -5.31
N LEU A 140 8.47 0.38 -5.73
CA LEU A 140 8.98 1.40 -6.65
C LEU A 140 8.27 1.35 -8.00
N VAL A 141 8.03 0.16 -8.55
CA VAL A 141 7.29 -0.01 -9.82
C VAL A 141 5.85 0.48 -9.67
N MET A 142 5.18 0.13 -8.56
CA MET A 142 3.81 0.60 -8.29
C MET A 142 3.73 2.13 -8.21
N VAL A 143 4.63 2.75 -7.43
CA VAL A 143 4.69 4.22 -7.26
C VAL A 143 5.04 4.91 -8.57
N TRP A 144 5.92 4.31 -9.38
CA TRP A 144 6.24 4.81 -10.69
C TRP A 144 4.99 4.85 -11.59
N LEU A 145 4.26 3.74 -11.69
CA LEU A 145 3.05 3.69 -12.52
C LEU A 145 1.96 4.66 -12.03
N ALA A 146 1.75 4.76 -10.72
CA ALA A 146 0.84 5.76 -10.15
C ALA A 146 1.29 7.19 -10.47
N GLY A 147 2.60 7.44 -10.44
CA GLY A 147 3.21 8.71 -10.81
C GLY A 147 2.96 9.09 -12.26
N GLU A 148 3.26 8.21 -13.22
CA GLU A 148 3.06 8.60 -14.63
C GLU A 148 1.57 8.80 -14.95
N LEU A 149 0.66 8.04 -14.32
CA LEU A 149 -0.78 8.29 -14.45
C LEU A 149 -1.16 9.72 -14.03
N TRP A 150 -0.63 10.21 -12.92
CA TRP A 150 -0.86 11.58 -12.46
C TRP A 150 -0.24 12.64 -13.38
N PHE A 151 1.04 12.47 -13.75
CA PHE A 151 1.76 13.47 -14.55
C PHE A 151 1.21 13.59 -15.98
N PHE A 152 0.69 12.51 -16.57
CA PHE A 152 0.13 12.54 -17.93
C PHE A 152 -1.38 12.75 -17.98
N ARG A 153 -2.13 12.35 -16.95
CA ARG A 153 -3.57 12.60 -16.85
C ARG A 153 -3.92 13.14 -15.45
N PRO A 154 -3.70 14.44 -15.20
CA PRO A 154 -4.07 15.05 -13.94
C PRO A 154 -5.59 15.07 -13.81
N THR A 155 -6.12 14.02 -13.19
CA THR A 155 -7.52 13.78 -12.90
C THR A 155 -7.66 13.55 -11.41
N ALA A 156 -8.78 13.95 -10.80
CA ALA A 156 -9.04 13.71 -9.38
C ALA A 156 -8.76 12.26 -8.92
N PRO A 157 -9.14 11.19 -9.67
CA PRO A 157 -8.77 9.82 -9.30
C PRO A 157 -7.27 9.53 -9.40
N ALA A 158 -6.56 10.10 -10.37
CA ALA A 158 -5.11 9.93 -10.50
C ALA A 158 -4.34 10.65 -9.37
N LEU A 159 -4.83 11.80 -8.89
CA LEU A 159 -4.28 12.47 -7.71
C LEU A 159 -4.41 11.57 -6.48
N SER A 160 -5.61 11.01 -6.26
CA SER A 160 -5.87 10.15 -5.10
C SER A 160 -5.12 8.82 -5.15
N ALA A 161 -4.66 8.39 -6.32
CA ALA A 161 -3.81 7.21 -6.47
C ALA A 161 -2.33 7.49 -6.20
N PHE A 162 -1.90 8.75 -6.36
CA PHE A 162 -0.50 9.17 -6.23
C PHE A 162 -0.13 9.67 -4.83
N VAL A 163 -1.05 10.36 -4.14
CA VAL A 163 -0.87 10.91 -2.78
C VAL A 163 -1.09 9.84 -1.72
#